data_AF-A0A0A1WWR0-F1
#
_entry.id   AF-A0A0A1WWR0-F1
#
_cell.length_a   1.000
_cell.length_b   1.000
_cell.length_c   1.000
_cell.angle_alpha   90.00
_cell.angle_beta   90.00
_cell.angle_gamma   90.00
#
_symmetry.space_group_name_H-M   'P 1'
#
loop_
_entity.id
_entity.type
_entity.pdbx_description
1 polymer ?
#
loop_
_entity_poly.entity_id
_entity_poly.type
_entity_poly.pdbx_seq_one_letter_code
_entity_poly.pdbx_strand_id
1 'polypeptide(L)'
;MQKTILTIVALAFVGIAQAQVQFSGGCPCNVQVQPDFDVAAYLGTWYEYAKYPVYFEANGKCIQAQYTLKDNGQVGVVNSMIDQTTDQPSDIVGYAVVVENAKLLVTFPVSPAYNVSSNYWVLSTDYTNYSVVYSCQPTQDDSHSIIVWILTRAQQPSAELIEKAENVLTSNGVSLSQLVVTNQSDCQAAAAAGDNCS
;
A
#
# COMPACT_ATOMS: atom_id res chain seq x y z
N MET A 1 -61.09 -10.25 18.42
CA MET A 1 -59.79 -10.90 18.15
C MET A 1 -58.96 -9.93 17.34
N GLN A 2 -58.06 -9.19 17.99
CA GLN A 2 -57.28 -8.11 17.41
C GLN A 2 -55.92 -8.67 16.98
N LYS A 3 -55.61 -8.62 15.68
CA LYS A 3 -54.37 -9.13 15.11
C LYS A 3 -53.26 -8.10 15.32
N THR A 4 -52.32 -8.40 16.21
CA THR A 4 -51.10 -7.60 16.42
C THR A 4 -50.16 -7.80 15.23
N ILE A 5 -49.86 -6.73 14.51
CA ILE A 5 -48.88 -6.70 13.42
C ILE A 5 -47.49 -6.52 14.04
N LEU A 6 -46.62 -7.51 13.89
CA LEU A 6 -45.19 -7.40 14.20
C LEU A 6 -44.48 -6.69 13.04
N THR A 7 -44.07 -5.45 13.25
CA THR A 7 -43.19 -4.73 12.31
C THR A 7 -41.74 -5.13 12.59
N ILE A 8 -41.16 -5.95 11.72
CA ILE A 8 -39.73 -6.27 11.72
C ILE A 8 -39.00 -5.06 11.13
N VAL A 9 -38.33 -4.27 11.97
CA VAL A 9 -37.37 -3.26 11.51
C VAL A 9 -36.05 -3.97 11.24
N ALA A 10 -35.83 -4.35 10.00
CA ALA A 10 -34.53 -4.83 9.53
C ALA A 10 -33.60 -3.61 9.36
N LEU A 11 -32.81 -3.30 10.40
CA LEU A 11 -31.67 -2.41 10.28
C LEU A 11 -30.59 -3.12 9.45
N ALA A 12 -30.56 -2.85 8.15
CA ALA A 12 -29.43 -3.20 7.30
C ALA A 12 -28.24 -2.34 7.70
N PHE A 13 -27.36 -2.87 8.56
CA PHE A 13 -25.99 -2.38 8.65
C PHE A 13 -25.29 -2.75 7.35
N VAL A 14 -25.33 -1.84 6.37
CA VAL A 14 -24.44 -1.91 5.22
C VAL A 14 -23.06 -1.50 5.73
N GLY A 15 -22.33 -2.45 6.29
CA GLY A 15 -20.89 -2.33 6.44
C GLY A 15 -20.33 -2.24 5.03
N ILE A 16 -19.79 -1.08 4.65
CA ILE A 16 -19.03 -0.95 3.42
C ILE A 16 -17.73 -1.73 3.65
N ALA A 17 -17.74 -3.02 3.30
CA ALA A 17 -16.52 -3.77 3.16
C ALA A 17 -15.74 -3.11 2.03
N GLN A 18 -14.62 -2.47 2.37
CA GLN A 18 -13.65 -1.98 1.39
C GLN A 18 -13.05 -3.22 0.71
N ALA A 19 -13.69 -3.66 -0.38
CA ALA A 19 -13.19 -4.76 -1.17
C ALA A 19 -11.94 -4.29 -1.94
N GLN A 20 -10.87 -5.06 -1.85
CA GLN A 20 -9.71 -4.91 -2.74
C GLN A 20 -10.17 -4.94 -4.20
N VAL A 21 -9.63 -4.07 -5.04
CA VAL A 21 -10.03 -3.95 -6.45
C VAL A 21 -9.86 -5.30 -7.15
N GLN A 22 -10.95 -5.89 -7.61
CA GLN A 22 -11.00 -7.20 -8.30
C GLN A 22 -11.15 -7.02 -9.81
N PHE A 23 -10.50 -7.89 -10.56
CA PHE A 23 -10.56 -7.96 -12.02
C PHE A 23 -10.80 -9.40 -12.45
N SER A 24 -11.49 -9.61 -13.57
CA SER A 24 -11.71 -10.95 -14.13
C SER A 24 -10.47 -11.46 -14.87
N GLY A 25 -10.30 -12.78 -14.90
CA GLY A 25 -9.13 -13.49 -15.42
C GLY A 25 -8.00 -13.58 -14.40
N GLY A 26 -6.95 -14.34 -14.73
CA GLY A 26 -5.71 -14.36 -13.97
C GLY A 26 -4.88 -13.07 -14.08
N CYS A 27 -3.84 -12.95 -13.25
CA CYS A 27 -2.89 -11.85 -13.32
C CYS A 27 -2.27 -11.70 -14.73
N PRO A 28 -2.16 -10.47 -15.28
CA PRO A 28 -1.55 -10.26 -16.58
C PRO A 28 -0.08 -10.75 -16.63
N CYS A 29 0.27 -11.50 -17.67
CA CYS A 29 1.63 -12.04 -17.84
C CYS A 29 2.64 -11.05 -18.42
N ASN A 30 2.19 -9.92 -18.96
CA ASN A 30 2.98 -8.97 -19.74
C ASN A 30 3.30 -7.67 -19.00
N VAL A 31 3.20 -7.65 -17.67
CA VAL A 31 3.58 -6.51 -16.83
C VAL A 31 5.07 -6.23 -16.98
N GLN A 32 5.42 -5.03 -17.43
CA GLN A 32 6.81 -4.60 -17.60
C GLN A 32 7.37 -4.08 -16.29
N VAL A 33 8.54 -4.55 -15.91
CA VAL A 33 9.23 -4.15 -14.68
C VAL A 33 10.51 -3.37 -15.00
N GLN A 34 11.00 -2.61 -14.03
CA GLN A 34 12.20 -1.79 -14.15
C GLN A 34 13.39 -2.67 -14.59
N PRO A 35 14.04 -2.39 -15.74
CA PRO A 35 15.25 -3.10 -16.13
C PRO A 35 16.42 -2.76 -15.18
N ASP A 36 17.31 -3.73 -15.01
CA ASP A 36 18.57 -3.60 -14.25
C ASP A 36 18.35 -2.95 -12.88
N PHE A 37 17.42 -3.51 -12.10
CA PHE A 37 16.99 -2.93 -10.84
C PHE A 37 18.10 -2.98 -9.79
N ASP A 38 18.53 -1.79 -9.34
CA ASP A 38 19.50 -1.63 -8.28
C ASP A 38 18.80 -1.49 -6.93
N VAL A 39 18.81 -2.58 -6.16
CA VAL A 39 18.22 -2.65 -4.82
C VAL A 39 18.90 -1.67 -3.87
N ALA A 40 20.21 -1.45 -3.99
CA ALA A 40 20.96 -0.56 -3.12
C ALA A 40 20.57 0.90 -3.35
N ALA A 41 20.40 1.29 -4.62
CA ALA A 41 19.90 2.63 -4.98
C ALA A 41 18.44 2.85 -4.53
N TYR A 42 17.65 1.78 -4.40
CA TYR A 42 16.25 1.84 -3.98
C TYR A 42 16.03 2.03 -2.48
N LEU A 43 17.06 1.80 -1.65
CA LEU A 43 16.97 1.90 -0.19
C LEU A 43 16.60 3.31 0.31
N GLY A 44 16.29 3.40 1.59
CA GLY A 44 15.88 4.64 2.26
C GLY A 44 14.36 4.80 2.32
N THR A 45 13.92 6.04 2.55
CA THR A 45 12.50 6.35 2.78
C THR A 45 11.78 6.66 1.47
N TRP A 46 10.57 6.13 1.34
CA TRP A 46 9.61 6.41 0.29
C TRP A 46 8.28 6.82 0.92
N TYR A 47 7.71 7.92 0.46
CA TYR A 47 6.37 8.38 0.84
C TYR A 47 5.35 7.87 -0.16
N GLU A 48 4.24 7.33 0.34
CA GLU A 48 3.13 6.96 -0.52
C GLU A 48 2.39 8.21 -0.99
N TYR A 49 2.42 8.48 -2.29
CA TYR A 49 1.66 9.58 -2.87
C TYR A 49 0.23 9.15 -3.21
N ALA A 50 0.07 8.00 -3.86
CA ALA A 50 -1.22 7.46 -4.23
C ALA A 50 -1.19 5.94 -4.28
N LYS A 51 -2.35 5.33 -4.10
CA LYS A 51 -2.52 3.87 -4.16
C LYS A 51 -3.90 3.47 -4.64
N TYR A 52 -4.06 2.20 -4.99
CA TYR A 52 -5.39 1.59 -4.96
C TYR A 52 -5.84 1.36 -3.51
N PRO A 53 -7.15 1.38 -3.21
CA PRO A 53 -7.65 1.14 -1.86
C PRO A 53 -7.15 -0.19 -1.29
N VAL A 54 -6.43 -0.12 -0.17
CA VAL A 54 -6.01 -1.29 0.59
C VAL A 54 -6.54 -1.23 2.01
N TYR A 55 -7.13 -2.33 2.46
CA TYR A 55 -7.83 -2.37 3.76
C TYR A 55 -6.88 -2.20 4.95
N PHE A 56 -5.61 -2.63 4.83
CA PHE A 56 -4.64 -2.60 5.92
C PHE A 56 -4.00 -1.22 6.13
N GLU A 57 -4.22 -0.27 5.21
CA GLU A 57 -3.83 1.15 5.36
C GLU A 57 -5.07 2.04 5.41
N ALA A 58 -6.26 1.46 5.64
CA ALA A 58 -7.49 2.22 5.74
C ALA A 58 -7.36 3.28 6.82
N ASN A 59 -7.89 4.47 6.53
CA ASN A 59 -7.86 5.62 7.43
C ASN A 59 -6.46 6.20 7.75
N GLY A 60 -5.40 5.74 7.07
CA GLY A 60 -4.05 6.28 7.28
C GLY A 60 -3.75 7.57 6.53
N LYS A 61 -2.98 8.46 7.18
CA LYS A 61 -2.25 9.57 6.57
C LYS A 61 -0.75 9.42 6.80
N CYS A 62 0.06 10.18 6.06
CA CYS A 62 1.52 10.25 6.22
C CYS A 62 2.19 8.89 6.09
N ILE A 63 1.68 8.09 5.14
CA ILE A 63 2.11 6.73 4.92
C ILE A 63 3.49 6.75 4.27
N GLN A 64 4.43 6.01 4.83
CA GLN A 64 5.77 5.87 4.32
C GLN A 64 6.29 4.45 4.52
N ALA A 65 7.26 4.08 3.69
CA ALA A 65 8.03 2.86 3.81
C ALA A 65 9.51 3.21 3.93
N GLN A 66 10.19 2.63 4.91
CA GLN A 66 11.64 2.71 5.06
C GLN A 66 12.28 1.37 4.71
N TYR A 67 13.21 1.40 3.76
CA TYR A 67 13.95 0.24 3.31
C TYR A 67 15.41 0.29 3.76
N THR A 68 15.89 -0.79 4.38
CA THR A 68 17.27 -0.91 4.87
C THR A 68 17.90 -2.20 4.39
N LEU A 69 19.23 -2.22 4.22
CA LEU A 69 19.95 -3.46 3.95
C LEU A 69 20.20 -4.20 5.27
N LYS A 70 19.88 -5.49 5.31
CA LYS A 70 20.21 -6.37 6.44
C LYS A 70 21.49 -7.16 6.16
N ASP A 71 22.15 -7.61 7.23
CA ASP A 71 23.39 -8.40 7.17
C ASP A 71 23.24 -9.71 6.38
N ASN A 72 22.03 -10.26 6.34
CA ASN A 72 21.70 -11.48 5.59
C ASN A 72 21.37 -11.22 4.10
N GLY A 73 21.58 -9.99 3.61
CA GLY A 73 21.29 -9.59 2.23
C GLY A 73 19.81 -9.34 1.92
N GLN A 74 18.91 -9.46 2.91
CA GLN A 74 17.51 -9.09 2.75
C GLN A 74 17.31 -7.59 2.89
N VAL A 75 16.18 -7.10 2.39
CA VAL A 75 15.74 -5.72 2.62
C VAL A 75 14.86 -5.71 3.87
N GLY A 76 15.20 -4.91 4.88
CA GLY A 76 14.30 -4.56 5.98
C GLY A 76 13.22 -3.61 5.48
N VAL A 77 11.98 -3.84 5.93
CA VAL A 77 10.83 -3.01 5.55
C VAL A 77 10.17 -2.52 6.84
N VAL A 78 10.02 -1.20 6.96
CA VAL A 78 9.19 -0.59 8.01
C VAL A 78 8.16 0.28 7.32
N ASN A 79 6.89 -0.14 7.36
CA ASN A 79 5.79 0.69 6.91
C ASN A 79 5.19 1.41 8.13
N SER A 80 4.95 2.70 8.02
CA SER A 80 4.38 3.50 9.10
C SER A 80 3.32 4.47 8.58
N MET A 81 2.34 4.78 9.43
CA MET A 81 1.26 5.72 9.15
C MET A 81 0.80 6.42 10.43
N ILE A 82 -0.02 7.45 10.28
CA ILE A 82 -0.80 8.05 11.37
C ILE A 82 -2.27 7.74 11.11
N ASP A 83 -2.97 7.16 12.09
CA ASP A 83 -4.41 6.93 11.99
C ASP A 83 -5.17 8.26 12.12
N GLN A 84 -6.01 8.59 11.13
CA GLN A 84 -6.70 9.89 11.09
C GLN A 84 -7.81 10.04 12.14
N THR A 85 -8.27 8.95 12.76
CA THR A 85 -9.33 9.02 13.79
C THR A 85 -8.72 9.30 15.17
N THR A 86 -7.59 8.68 15.46
CA THR A 86 -6.94 8.67 16.78
C THR A 86 -5.71 9.58 16.84
N ASP A 87 -5.20 10.01 15.69
CA ASP A 87 -3.94 10.74 15.50
C ASP A 87 -2.72 10.03 16.12
N GLN A 88 -2.82 8.70 16.29
CA GLN A 88 -1.75 7.87 16.81
C GLN A 88 -0.89 7.29 15.68
N PRO A 89 0.43 7.19 15.87
CA PRO A 89 1.29 6.49 14.94
C PRO A 89 1.05 4.98 15.00
N SER A 90 1.20 4.32 13.85
CA SER A 90 1.16 2.87 13.72
C SER A 90 2.23 2.43 12.73
N ASP A 91 2.91 1.33 13.04
CA ASP A 91 3.93 0.75 12.15
C ASP A 91 3.82 -0.78 12.09
N ILE A 92 4.41 -1.32 11.03
CA ILE A 92 4.62 -2.75 10.86
C ILE A 92 6.00 -3.01 10.27
N VAL A 93 6.70 -3.97 10.89
CA VAL A 93 8.07 -4.36 10.50
C VAL A 93 8.03 -5.68 9.74
N GLY A 94 8.75 -5.72 8.63
CA GLY A 94 8.87 -6.88 7.77
C GLY A 94 10.23 -7.00 7.11
N TYR A 95 10.26 -7.80 6.05
CA TYR A 95 11.44 -7.96 5.21
C TYR A 95 11.02 -8.29 3.77
N ALA A 96 11.91 -8.04 2.83
CA ALA A 96 11.75 -8.41 1.44
C ALA A 96 12.96 -9.19 0.93
N VAL A 97 12.69 -10.15 0.05
CA VAL A 97 13.70 -10.89 -0.70
C VAL A 97 13.52 -10.59 -2.19
N VAL A 98 14.63 -10.36 -2.88
CA VAL A 98 14.62 -10.23 -4.35
C VAL A 98 14.49 -11.63 -4.93
N VAL A 99 13.44 -11.87 -5.71
CA VAL A 99 13.18 -13.17 -6.34
C VAL A 99 13.58 -13.16 -7.82
N GLU A 100 13.41 -12.03 -8.49
CA GLU A 100 13.83 -11.76 -9.87
C GLU A 100 14.14 -10.26 -10.01
N ASN A 101 14.66 -9.84 -11.18
CA ASN A 101 14.89 -8.42 -11.48
C ASN A 101 13.61 -7.59 -11.21
N ALA A 102 13.73 -6.56 -10.37
CA ALA A 102 12.64 -5.68 -9.93
C ALA A 102 11.43 -6.37 -9.25
N LYS A 103 11.51 -7.67 -8.95
CA LYS A 103 10.44 -8.41 -8.28
C LYS A 103 10.91 -8.88 -6.91
N LEU A 104 10.21 -8.43 -5.89
CA LEU A 104 10.46 -8.80 -4.51
C LEU A 104 9.26 -9.53 -3.94
N LEU A 105 9.53 -10.42 -2.98
CA LEU A 105 8.52 -10.98 -2.09
C LEU A 105 8.66 -10.30 -0.74
N VAL A 106 7.67 -9.47 -0.38
CA VAL A 106 7.62 -8.76 0.91
C VAL A 106 6.85 -9.61 1.90
N THR A 107 7.33 -9.74 3.12
CA THR A 107 6.74 -10.55 4.18
C THR A 107 6.65 -9.77 5.48
N PHE A 108 5.45 -9.79 6.07
CA PHE A 108 5.15 -9.22 7.39
C PHE A 108 4.74 -10.35 8.36
N PRO A 109 5.49 -10.55 9.45
CA PRO A 109 5.12 -11.47 10.52
C PRO A 109 4.02 -10.84 11.39
N VAL A 110 2.76 -11.16 11.13
CA VAL A 110 1.61 -10.56 11.84
C VAL A 110 1.24 -11.31 13.12
N SER A 111 1.71 -12.55 13.29
CA SER A 111 1.65 -13.30 14.55
C SER A 111 2.75 -14.37 14.59
N PRO A 112 3.06 -14.98 15.76
CA PRO A 112 4.11 -15.99 15.86
C PRO A 112 3.95 -17.20 14.92
N ALA A 113 2.72 -17.50 14.49
CA ALA A 113 2.41 -18.64 13.63
C ALA A 113 1.96 -18.24 12.22
N TYR A 114 1.89 -16.93 11.90
CA TYR A 114 1.29 -16.48 10.65
C TYR A 114 2.04 -15.29 10.05
N ASN A 115 2.47 -15.47 8.80
CA ASN A 115 3.09 -14.45 7.98
C ASN A 115 2.15 -14.10 6.83
N VAL A 116 2.11 -12.82 6.48
CA VAL A 116 1.48 -12.35 5.25
C VAL A 116 2.57 -11.99 4.27
N SER A 117 2.54 -12.59 3.09
CA SER A 117 3.48 -12.31 2.02
C SER A 117 2.75 -11.77 0.79
N SER A 118 3.38 -10.81 0.13
CA SER A 118 2.86 -10.23 -1.11
C SER A 118 3.98 -9.92 -2.10
N ASN A 119 3.63 -10.02 -3.38
CA ASN A 119 4.50 -9.62 -4.47
C ASN A 119 4.66 -8.10 -4.46
N TYR A 120 5.86 -7.62 -4.71
CA TYR A 120 6.20 -6.20 -4.83
C TYR A 120 7.05 -6.04 -6.09
N TRP A 121 6.42 -5.64 -7.19
CA TRP A 121 7.08 -5.48 -8.47
C TRP A 121 7.28 -4.00 -8.75
N VAL A 122 8.52 -3.58 -8.93
CA VAL A 122 8.85 -2.21 -9.32
C VAL A 122 8.69 -2.09 -10.83
N LEU A 123 7.63 -1.41 -11.27
CA LEU A 123 7.35 -1.18 -12.69
C LEU A 123 8.35 -0.19 -13.29
N SER A 124 8.63 0.89 -12.57
CA SER A 124 9.60 1.90 -12.97
C SER A 124 10.03 2.73 -11.77
N THR A 125 11.30 3.11 -11.71
CA THR A 125 11.82 4.06 -10.72
C THR A 125 13.03 4.79 -11.29
N ASP A 126 13.23 6.04 -10.87
CA ASP A 126 14.50 6.75 -11.05
C ASP A 126 15.33 6.77 -9.77
N TYR A 127 14.95 5.96 -8.77
CA TYR A 127 15.54 5.78 -7.45
C TYR A 127 15.51 7.01 -6.52
N THR A 128 15.40 8.20 -7.09
CA THR A 128 15.68 9.48 -6.44
C THR A 128 14.47 10.40 -6.35
N ASN A 129 13.41 10.15 -7.13
CA ASN A 129 12.20 10.97 -7.09
C ASN A 129 10.92 10.14 -7.00
N TYR A 130 10.78 9.08 -7.82
CA TYR A 130 9.55 8.28 -7.88
C TYR A 130 9.82 6.78 -8.01
N SER A 131 8.83 5.99 -7.60
CA SER A 131 8.73 4.56 -7.91
C SER A 131 7.27 4.18 -8.10
N VAL A 132 7.01 3.36 -9.11
CA VAL A 132 5.69 2.78 -9.37
C VAL A 132 5.75 1.29 -9.05
N VAL A 133 4.90 0.87 -8.13
CA VAL A 133 4.88 -0.49 -7.61
C VAL A 133 3.57 -1.15 -7.96
N TYR A 134 3.64 -2.43 -8.31
CA TYR A 134 2.52 -3.27 -8.66
C TYR A 134 2.58 -4.57 -7.88
N SER A 135 1.41 -5.03 -7.46
CA SER A 135 1.19 -6.36 -6.90
C SER A 135 -0.06 -6.94 -7.55
N CYS A 136 -0.01 -8.23 -7.85
CA CYS A 136 -1.16 -8.98 -8.29
C CYS A 136 -1.23 -10.31 -7.55
N GLN A 137 -2.43 -10.66 -7.12
CA GLN A 137 -2.72 -11.94 -6.50
C GLN A 137 -3.96 -12.56 -7.17
N PRO A 138 -3.86 -13.80 -7.68
CA PRO A 138 -5.04 -14.54 -8.09
C PRO A 138 -6.01 -14.70 -6.91
N THR A 139 -7.29 -14.54 -7.18
CA THR A 139 -8.39 -14.73 -6.25
C THR A 139 -9.30 -15.87 -6.74
N GLN A 140 -10.43 -16.09 -6.09
CA GLN A 140 -11.35 -17.18 -6.45
C GLN A 140 -12.01 -16.94 -7.83
N ASP A 141 -12.57 -17.98 -8.44
CA ASP A 141 -13.41 -17.88 -9.63
C ASP A 141 -12.77 -17.19 -10.85
N ASP A 142 -11.49 -17.50 -11.13
CA ASP A 142 -10.73 -16.92 -12.25
C ASP A 142 -10.76 -15.39 -12.21
N SER A 143 -10.44 -14.83 -11.04
CA SER A 143 -10.25 -13.40 -10.86
C SER A 143 -8.90 -13.12 -10.20
N HIS A 144 -8.52 -11.84 -10.14
CA HIS A 144 -7.34 -11.39 -9.43
C HIS A 144 -7.59 -10.05 -8.75
N SER A 145 -6.84 -9.79 -7.68
CA SER A 145 -6.69 -8.45 -7.12
C SER A 145 -5.39 -7.82 -7.60
N ILE A 146 -5.43 -6.51 -7.83
CA ILE A 146 -4.21 -5.72 -7.99
C ILE A 146 -4.14 -4.66 -6.90
N ILE A 147 -2.92 -4.41 -6.46
CA ILE A 147 -2.59 -3.25 -5.65
C ILE A 147 -1.48 -2.52 -6.37
N VAL A 148 -1.61 -1.20 -6.43
CA VAL A 148 -0.56 -0.34 -6.96
C VAL A 148 -0.26 0.77 -5.98
N TRP A 149 1.00 1.22 -6.01
CA TRP A 149 1.47 2.37 -5.27
C TRP A 149 2.30 3.26 -6.18
N ILE A 150 2.03 4.57 -6.11
CA ILE A 150 2.96 5.60 -6.54
C ILE A 150 3.69 6.07 -5.28
N LEU A 151 4.99 5.80 -5.24
CA LEU A 151 5.88 6.19 -4.16
C LEU A 151 6.76 7.34 -4.63
N THR A 152 7.08 8.25 -3.71
CA THR A 152 7.91 9.42 -4.01
C THR A 152 8.92 9.69 -2.90
N ARG A 153 10.03 10.36 -3.23
CA ARG A 153 11.02 10.77 -2.21
C ARG A 153 10.63 12.05 -1.47
N ALA A 154 9.67 12.81 -1.99
CA ALA A 154 9.15 14.02 -1.36
C ALA A 154 7.65 13.85 -1.07
N GLN A 155 7.20 14.25 0.12
CA GLN A 155 5.79 14.21 0.50
C GLN A 155 4.87 15.03 -0.42
N GLN A 156 5.42 16.07 -1.04
CA GLN A 156 4.73 16.96 -1.97
C GLN A 156 5.53 17.01 -3.30
N PRO A 157 5.37 15.99 -4.17
CA PRO A 157 6.07 15.91 -5.45
C PRO A 157 5.49 16.89 -6.48
N SER A 158 6.23 17.14 -7.57
CA SER A 158 5.72 17.97 -8.68
C SER A 158 4.65 17.23 -9.49
N ALA A 159 3.72 17.98 -10.09
CA ALA A 159 2.68 17.40 -10.94
C ALA A 159 3.25 16.62 -12.13
N GLU A 160 4.35 17.11 -12.73
CA GLU A 160 5.04 16.43 -13.85
C GLU A 160 5.58 15.06 -13.44
N LEU A 161 6.12 14.93 -12.22
CA LEU A 161 6.61 13.65 -11.70
C LEU A 161 5.46 12.65 -11.52
N ILE A 162 4.31 13.13 -11.05
CA ILE A 162 3.12 12.31 -10.87
C ILE A 162 2.53 11.87 -12.20
N GLU A 163 2.41 12.78 -13.18
CA GLU A 163 1.98 12.44 -14.52
C GLU A 163 2.88 11.36 -15.15
N LYS A 164 4.20 11.47 -14.96
CA LYS A 164 5.15 10.43 -15.39
C LYS A 164 4.86 9.08 -14.71
N ALA A 165 4.60 9.05 -13.41
CA ALA A 165 4.30 7.83 -12.67
C ALA A 165 2.95 7.21 -13.10
N GLU A 166 1.93 8.02 -13.32
CA GLU A 166 0.62 7.60 -13.82
C GLU A 166 0.70 7.02 -15.24
N ASN A 167 1.56 7.59 -16.10
CA ASN A 167 1.83 7.06 -17.42
C ASN A 167 2.43 5.64 -17.38
N VAL A 168 3.23 5.30 -16.36
CA VAL A 168 3.75 3.93 -16.18
C VAL A 168 2.62 2.95 -15.83
N LEU A 169 1.65 3.37 -15.03
CA LEU A 169 0.48 2.54 -14.69
C LEU A 169 -0.38 2.29 -15.95
N THR A 170 -0.72 3.34 -16.68
CA THR A 170 -1.57 3.22 -17.88
C THR A 170 -0.88 2.44 -18.99
N SER A 171 0.44 2.56 -19.17
CA SER A 171 1.18 1.74 -20.15
C SER A 171 1.17 0.24 -19.81
N ASN A 172 0.97 -0.10 -18.53
CA ASN A 172 0.79 -1.47 -18.05
C ASN A 172 -0.69 -1.88 -17.95
N GLY A 173 -1.61 -1.09 -18.52
CA GLY A 173 -3.04 -1.40 -18.54
C GLY A 173 -3.75 -1.19 -17.19
N VAL A 174 -3.11 -0.52 -16.24
CA VAL A 174 -3.70 -0.20 -14.93
C VAL A 174 -4.48 1.11 -15.02
N SER A 175 -5.74 1.09 -14.61
CA SER A 175 -6.61 2.27 -14.63
C SER A 175 -6.22 3.28 -13.53
N LEU A 176 -6.26 4.56 -13.83
CA LEU A 176 -6.08 5.60 -12.80
C LEU A 176 -7.36 5.87 -12.00
N SER A 177 -8.52 5.40 -12.46
CA SER A 177 -9.82 5.71 -11.84
C SER A 177 -10.01 5.18 -10.42
N GLN A 178 -9.17 4.23 -10.01
CA GLN A 178 -9.17 3.66 -8.66
C GLN A 178 -8.07 4.23 -7.77
N LEU A 179 -7.21 5.13 -8.29
CA LEU A 179 -6.17 5.74 -7.47
C LEU A 179 -6.78 6.70 -6.45
N VAL A 180 -6.31 6.58 -5.21
CA VAL A 180 -6.62 7.48 -4.11
C VAL A 180 -5.31 8.13 -3.67
N VAL A 181 -5.30 9.46 -3.63
CA VAL A 181 -4.16 10.24 -3.14
C VAL A 181 -4.12 10.13 -1.62
N THR A 182 -2.93 9.83 -1.10
CA THR A 182 -2.67 9.73 0.33
C THR A 182 -2.39 11.11 0.90
N ASN A 183 -3.02 11.43 2.03
CA ASN A 183 -2.78 12.69 2.72
C ASN A 183 -1.37 12.70 3.33
N GLN A 184 -0.49 13.57 2.82
CA GLN A 184 0.89 13.76 3.28
C GLN A 184 1.09 15.13 3.98
N SER A 185 0.00 15.72 4.48
CA SER A 185 0.01 16.98 5.24
C SER A 185 -0.12 16.71 6.73
N ASP A 186 0.42 17.62 7.56
CA ASP A 186 0.30 17.58 9.03
C ASP A 186 0.72 16.24 9.64
N CYS A 187 1.93 15.81 9.29
CA CYS A 187 2.51 14.51 9.67
C CYS A 187 3.17 14.49 11.05
N GLN A 188 2.90 15.49 11.89
CA GLN A 188 3.24 15.38 13.31
C GLN A 188 2.14 14.54 13.97
N ALA A 189 2.49 13.40 14.53
CA ALA A 189 1.59 12.72 15.45
C ALA A 189 1.39 13.59 16.69
N ALA A 190 0.18 13.65 17.26
CA ALA A 190 -0.05 14.27 18.54
C ALA A 190 1.01 13.78 19.54
N ALA A 191 1.81 14.70 20.08
CA ALA A 191 2.74 14.37 21.14
C ALA A 191 1.95 13.65 22.23
N ALA A 192 2.37 12.43 22.60
CA ALA A 192 1.81 11.72 23.73
C ALA A 192 1.71 12.74 24.88
N ALA A 193 0.49 12.99 25.35
CA ALA A 193 0.23 13.95 26.40
C ALA A 193 1.21 13.63 27.53
N GLY A 194 2.19 14.53 27.70
CA GLY A 194 3.28 14.29 28.64
C GLY A 194 2.68 14.05 30.01
N ASP A 195 3.08 12.95 30.63
CA ASP A 195 2.90 12.72 32.06
C ASP A 195 3.64 13.84 32.80
N ASN A 196 2.95 14.97 33.00
CA ASN A 196 3.36 15.99 33.96
C ASN A 196 3.05 15.46 35.35
N CYS A 197 3.92 14.58 35.85
CA CYS A 197 4.04 14.39 37.29
C CYS A 197 4.96 15.49 37.84
N SER A 198 4.35 16.44 38.57
CA SER A 198 5.02 17.29 39.56
C SER A 198 5.29 16.53 40.84
#